data_AF-A0A5C7RK48-F1
#
_entry.id   AF-A0A5C7RK48-F1
#
_cell.length_a   1.000
_cell.length_b   1.000
_cell.length_c   1.000
_cell.angle_alpha   90.00
_cell.angle_beta   90.00
_cell.angle_gamma   90.00
#
_symmetry.space_group_name_H-M   'P 1'
#
loop_
_entity.id
_entity.type
_entity.pdbx_description
1 polymer ?
#
loop_
_entity_poly.entity_id
_entity_poly.type
_entity_poly.pdbx_seq_one_letter_code
_entity_poly.pdbx_strand_id
1 'polypeptide(L)'
;MLRYLILLLVLGLVGCVSPQYQTNYRFTPPPAGAGKVCLTRCDLALGQCKQQCAAKTSQCLAKARLQAQQELPILLGAWERDMLVWEKAMDRYETDLRFWEMEMRQRRLMRDLQRDLQRCRPGERHCTRFPRHTGLGYSDYYWDRPDSPGPAPKRPTLESETARIQAETCPKDCGCEQTYRQCYGSCGGNVEPYQVCVKNCGG
;
A
#
# COMPACT_ATOMS: atom_id res chain seq x y z
N MET A 1 -32.08 3.87 -8.38
CA MET A 1 -30.96 3.67 -7.43
C MET A 1 -29.64 3.35 -8.13
N LEU A 2 -29.54 2.29 -8.95
CA LEU A 2 -28.31 1.91 -9.68
C LEU A 2 -27.77 3.00 -10.64
N ARG A 3 -28.65 3.75 -11.32
CA ARG A 3 -28.27 4.87 -12.21
C ARG A 3 -27.60 6.05 -11.48
N TYR A 4 -28.03 6.35 -10.25
CA TYR A 4 -27.44 7.42 -9.44
C TYR A 4 -26.10 6.99 -8.82
N LEU A 5 -25.94 5.70 -8.50
CA LEU A 5 -24.66 5.11 -8.11
C LEU A 5 -23.62 5.18 -9.25
N ILE A 6 -24.03 4.92 -10.49
CA ILE A 6 -23.15 5.04 -11.66
C ILE A 6 -22.77 6.51 -11.91
N LEU A 7 -23.71 7.45 -11.79
CA LEU A 7 -23.42 8.89 -11.93
C LEU A 7 -22.47 9.43 -10.85
N LEU A 8 -22.63 8.99 -9.58
CA LEU A 8 -21.70 9.34 -8.49
C LEU A 8 -20.32 8.70 -8.68
N LEU A 9 -20.25 7.48 -9.21
CA LEU A 9 -18.99 6.79 -9.50
C LEU A 9 -18.23 7.43 -10.67
N VAL A 10 -18.94 7.88 -11.71
CA VAL A 10 -18.34 8.59 -12.86
C VAL A 10 -17.89 10.00 -12.46
N LEU A 11 -18.63 10.72 -11.60
CA LEU A 11 -18.18 12.03 -11.10
C LEU A 11 -16.92 11.92 -10.21
N GLY A 12 -16.75 10.82 -9.48
CA GLY A 12 -15.56 10.59 -8.64
C GLY A 12 -14.28 10.28 -9.42
N LEU A 13 -14.38 9.79 -10.66
CA LEU A 13 -13.22 9.37 -11.46
C LEU A 13 -12.55 10.51 -12.24
N VAL A 14 -13.17 11.68 -12.35
CA VAL A 14 -12.61 12.85 -13.07
C VAL A 14 -11.70 13.70 -12.15
N GLY A 15 -11.64 13.42 -10.84
CA GLY A 15 -10.90 14.21 -9.85
C GLY A 15 -9.43 13.84 -9.61
N CYS A 16 -8.87 12.82 -10.28
CA CYS A 16 -7.60 12.21 -9.87
C CYS A 16 -6.42 12.35 -10.85
N VAL A 17 -6.39 13.39 -11.69
CA VAL A 17 -5.27 13.65 -12.59
C VAL A 17 -4.79 15.09 -12.44
N SER A 18 -4.16 15.40 -11.30
CA SER A 18 -3.47 16.68 -11.13
C SER A 18 -2.09 16.63 -11.80
N PRO A 19 -1.69 17.67 -12.57
CA PRO A 19 -0.34 17.78 -13.12
C PRO A 19 0.71 17.83 -12.00
N GLN A 20 1.81 17.09 -12.17
CA GLN A 20 2.96 17.15 -11.28
C GLN A 20 4.03 18.05 -11.90
N TYR A 21 4.33 19.16 -11.23
CA TYR A 21 5.36 20.10 -11.64
C TYR A 21 6.64 19.91 -10.81
N GLN A 22 7.79 20.03 -11.46
CA GLN A 22 9.11 20.05 -10.85
C GLN A 22 9.78 21.39 -11.15
N THR A 23 10.37 22.03 -10.13
CA THR A 23 11.14 23.27 -10.29
C THR A 23 12.53 22.95 -10.84
N ASN A 24 12.81 23.43 -12.04
CA ASN A 24 14.13 23.46 -12.65
C ASN A 24 14.69 24.89 -12.63
N TYR A 25 15.97 25.03 -12.96
CA TYR A 25 16.68 26.31 -12.88
C TYR A 25 17.45 26.59 -14.17
N ARG A 26 17.32 27.82 -14.68
CA ARG A 26 18.08 28.34 -15.80
C ARG A 26 19.20 29.24 -15.28
N PHE A 27 20.40 29.02 -15.80
CA PHE A 27 21.61 29.74 -15.40
C PHE A 27 22.07 30.64 -16.55
N THR A 28 22.18 31.95 -16.32
CA THR A 28 22.78 32.88 -17.29
C THR A 28 24.05 33.51 -16.73
N PRO A 29 25.19 33.40 -17.44
CA PRO A 29 26.49 33.81 -16.91
C PRO A 29 26.61 35.34 -16.81
N PRO A 30 27.43 35.86 -15.87
CA PRO A 30 27.69 37.29 -15.74
C PRO A 30 28.48 37.83 -16.95
N PRO A 31 28.27 39.10 -17.34
CA PRO A 31 29.01 39.73 -18.44
C PRO A 31 30.49 40.00 -18.10
N ALA A 32 30.86 40.06 -16.81
CA ALA A 32 32.22 40.38 -16.37
C ALA A 32 33.17 39.16 -16.43
N GLY A 33 34.39 39.38 -16.94
CA GLY A 33 35.45 38.34 -16.99
C GLY A 33 35.84 37.80 -15.60
N ALA A 34 35.83 38.64 -14.57
CA ALA A 34 36.07 38.22 -13.18
C ALA A 34 34.98 37.26 -12.65
N GLY A 35 33.73 37.43 -13.08
CA GLY A 35 32.62 36.55 -12.72
C GLY A 35 32.80 35.14 -13.28
N LYS A 36 33.40 34.99 -14.47
CA LYS A 36 33.69 33.67 -15.07
C LYS A 36 34.73 32.88 -14.27
N VAL A 37 35.75 33.55 -13.70
CA VAL A 37 36.73 32.91 -12.81
C VAL A 37 36.11 32.50 -11.47
N CYS A 38 35.11 33.23 -10.99
CA CYS A 38 34.35 32.83 -9.81
C CYS A 38 33.53 31.56 -10.08
N LEU A 39 32.90 31.46 -11.27
CA LEU A 39 32.10 30.29 -11.65
C LEU A 39 32.92 29.00 -11.73
N THR A 40 34.17 29.03 -12.19
CA THR A 40 35.01 27.81 -12.21
C THR A 40 35.26 27.24 -10.81
N ARG A 41 35.31 28.09 -9.78
CA ARG A 41 35.39 27.65 -8.37
C ARG A 41 34.07 27.01 -7.92
N CYS A 42 32.92 27.57 -8.34
CA CYS A 42 31.62 26.96 -8.08
C CYS A 42 31.49 25.58 -8.74
N ASP A 43 31.95 25.43 -9.99
CA ASP A 43 31.92 24.15 -10.71
C ASP A 43 32.82 23.11 -10.05
N LEU A 44 34.02 23.51 -9.59
CA LEU A 44 34.90 22.64 -8.83
C LEU A 44 34.27 22.19 -7.50
N ALA A 45 33.67 23.13 -6.76
CA ALA A 45 32.97 22.84 -5.51
C ALA A 45 31.76 21.92 -5.73
N LEU A 46 31.02 22.10 -6.82
CA LEU A 46 29.92 21.21 -7.22
C LEU A 46 30.44 19.80 -7.50
N GLY A 47 31.53 19.67 -8.27
CA GLY A 47 32.16 18.38 -8.55
C GLY A 47 32.59 17.65 -7.28
N GLN A 48 33.26 18.37 -6.37
CA GLN A 48 33.67 17.82 -5.06
C GLN A 48 32.46 17.40 -4.21
N CYS A 49 31.40 18.22 -4.17
CA CYS A 49 30.17 17.90 -3.44
C CYS A 49 29.51 16.63 -4.00
N LYS A 50 29.40 16.51 -5.33
CA LYS A 50 28.83 15.32 -5.98
C LYS A 50 29.64 14.06 -5.68
N GLN A 51 30.97 14.14 -5.68
CA GLN A 51 31.83 13.01 -5.33
C GLN A 51 31.68 12.60 -3.86
N GLN A 52 31.68 13.57 -2.94
CA GLN A 52 31.47 13.30 -1.52
C GLN A 52 30.07 12.73 -1.24
N CYS A 53 29.06 13.24 -1.94
CA CYS A 53 27.69 12.72 -1.87
C CYS A 53 27.65 11.27 -2.33
N ALA A 54 28.23 10.95 -3.50
CA ALA A 54 28.28 9.58 -4.01
C ALA A 54 28.98 8.62 -3.02
N ALA A 55 30.09 9.05 -2.42
CA ALA A 55 30.81 8.28 -1.41
C ALA A 55 29.99 8.06 -0.12
N LYS A 56 29.33 9.11 0.39
CA LYS A 56 28.47 9.01 1.58
C LYS A 56 27.26 8.11 1.33
N THR A 57 26.64 8.24 0.16
CA THR A 57 25.49 7.42 -0.23
C THR A 57 25.92 5.95 -0.36
N SER A 58 27.01 5.65 -1.06
CA SER A 58 27.48 4.26 -1.20
C SER A 58 27.83 3.62 0.15
N GLN A 59 28.46 4.37 1.06
CA GLN A 59 28.71 3.95 2.43
C GLN A 59 27.41 3.69 3.20
N CYS A 60 26.41 4.57 3.07
CA CYS A 60 25.11 4.38 3.69
C CYS A 60 24.40 3.13 3.17
N LEU A 61 24.39 2.91 1.86
CA LEU A 61 23.77 1.74 1.24
C LEU A 61 24.42 0.44 1.70
N ALA A 62 25.76 0.42 1.82
CA ALA A 62 26.51 -0.72 2.33
C ALA A 62 26.19 -0.98 3.81
N LYS A 63 26.16 0.07 4.64
CA LYS A 63 25.80 -0.02 6.05
C LYS A 63 24.37 -0.52 6.25
N ALA A 64 23.42 -0.02 5.46
CA ALA A 64 22.03 -0.45 5.50
C ALA A 64 21.89 -1.94 5.17
N ARG A 65 22.63 -2.44 4.18
CA ARG A 65 22.65 -3.87 3.84
C ARG A 65 23.23 -4.72 4.98
N LEU A 66 24.33 -4.27 5.60
CA LEU A 66 24.93 -4.98 6.73
C LEU A 66 23.98 -5.03 7.93
N GLN A 67 23.32 -3.91 8.24
CA GLN A 67 22.33 -3.85 9.30
C GLN A 67 21.16 -4.79 9.02
N ALA A 68 20.62 -4.79 7.79
CA ALA A 68 19.58 -5.73 7.39
C ALA A 68 20.02 -7.20 7.58
N GLN A 69 21.27 -7.55 7.24
CA GLN A 69 21.79 -8.91 7.48
C GLN A 69 21.82 -9.29 8.96
N GLN A 70 22.13 -8.34 9.84
CA GLN A 70 22.19 -8.56 11.29
C GLN A 70 20.79 -8.69 11.92
N GLU A 71 19.82 -7.90 11.45
CA GLU A 71 18.45 -7.88 11.97
C GLU A 71 17.58 -9.00 11.38
N LEU A 72 17.87 -9.45 10.16
CA LEU A 72 17.09 -10.45 9.45
C LEU A 72 16.81 -11.76 10.24
N PRO A 73 17.77 -12.40 10.95
CA PRO A 73 17.45 -13.61 11.70
C PRO A 73 16.42 -13.38 12.81
N ILE A 74 16.42 -12.19 13.43
CA ILE A 74 15.44 -11.84 14.48
C ILE A 74 14.05 -11.69 13.86
N LEU A 75 13.97 -11.01 12.71
CA LEU A 75 12.72 -10.83 11.96
C LEU A 75 12.17 -12.16 11.43
N LEU A 76 13.04 -13.06 10.96
CA LEU A 76 12.65 -14.39 10.54
C LEU A 76 12.09 -15.22 11.70
N GLY A 77 12.71 -15.17 12.87
CA GLY A 77 12.19 -15.84 14.07
C GLY A 77 10.84 -15.28 14.53
N ALA A 78 10.59 -13.97 14.37
CA ALA A 78 9.27 -13.38 14.62
C ALA A 78 8.23 -13.87 13.60
N TRP A 79 8.58 -13.83 12.31
CA TRP A 79 7.73 -14.34 11.25
C TRP A 79 7.37 -15.83 11.43
N GLU A 80 8.31 -16.67 11.84
CA GLU A 80 8.04 -18.09 12.13
C GLU A 80 6.98 -18.27 13.23
N ARG A 81 7.03 -17.45 14.29
CA ARG A 81 6.01 -17.48 15.34
C ARG A 81 4.64 -17.02 14.84
N ASP A 82 4.61 -15.94 14.07
CA ASP A 82 3.37 -15.41 13.50
C ASP A 82 2.75 -16.40 12.51
N MET A 83 3.58 -17.10 11.73
CA MET A 83 3.15 -18.17 10.84
C MET A 83 2.50 -19.32 11.60
N LEU A 84 3.09 -19.79 12.70
CA LEU A 84 2.49 -20.85 13.52
C LEU A 84 1.13 -20.44 14.10
N VAL A 85 0.99 -19.18 14.51
CA VAL A 85 -0.29 -18.64 14.99
C VAL A 85 -1.31 -18.59 13.86
N TRP A 86 -0.91 -18.11 12.68
CA TRP A 86 -1.77 -18.02 11.50
C TRP A 86 -2.21 -19.39 11.01
N GLU A 87 -1.32 -20.38 10.93
CA GLU A 87 -1.63 -21.76 10.54
C GLU A 87 -2.69 -22.35 11.47
N LYS A 88 -2.51 -22.21 12.79
CA LYS A 88 -3.50 -22.67 13.78
C LYS A 88 -4.84 -21.94 13.66
N ALA A 89 -4.83 -20.65 13.34
CA ALA A 89 -6.05 -19.89 13.10
C ALA A 89 -6.75 -20.35 11.82
N MET A 90 -6.00 -20.68 10.77
CA MET A 90 -6.51 -21.24 9.52
C MET A 90 -7.13 -22.63 9.72
N ASP A 91 -6.48 -23.52 10.46
CA ASP A 91 -7.03 -24.85 10.78
C ASP A 91 -8.38 -24.76 11.49
N ARG A 92 -8.49 -23.82 12.44
CA ARG A 92 -9.75 -23.53 13.15
C ARG A 92 -10.80 -22.99 12.19
N TYR A 93 -10.44 -22.00 11.39
CA TYR A 93 -11.33 -21.42 10.38
C TYR A 93 -11.84 -22.47 9.40
N GLU A 94 -11.00 -23.37 8.90
CA GLU A 94 -11.41 -24.46 8.01
C GLU A 94 -12.37 -25.43 8.69
N THR A 95 -12.10 -25.77 9.95
CA THR A 95 -12.95 -26.65 10.74
C THR A 95 -14.33 -26.02 10.96
N ASP A 96 -14.34 -24.77 11.41
CA ASP A 96 -15.57 -24.00 11.66
C ASP A 96 -16.37 -23.81 10.37
N LEU A 97 -15.68 -23.55 9.25
CA LEU A 97 -16.31 -23.41 7.95
C LEU A 97 -16.99 -24.70 7.51
N ARG A 98 -16.36 -25.87 7.72
CA ARG A 98 -16.98 -27.17 7.42
C ARG A 98 -18.23 -27.41 8.26
N PHE A 99 -18.16 -27.12 9.56
CA PHE A 99 -19.34 -27.26 10.44
C PHE A 99 -20.46 -26.33 10.02
N TRP A 100 -20.14 -25.07 9.74
CA TRP A 100 -21.09 -24.08 9.23
C TRP A 100 -21.72 -24.54 7.90
N GLU A 101 -20.93 -25.06 6.96
CA GLU A 101 -21.43 -25.58 5.68
C GLU A 101 -22.38 -26.78 5.85
N MET A 102 -22.04 -27.72 6.75
CA MET A 102 -22.89 -28.86 7.08
C MET A 102 -24.22 -28.40 7.70
N GLU A 103 -24.17 -27.49 8.66
CA GLU A 103 -25.37 -26.96 9.30
C GLU A 103 -26.26 -26.19 8.31
N MET A 104 -25.66 -25.35 7.46
CA MET A 104 -26.38 -24.63 6.42
C MET A 104 -27.04 -25.57 5.40
N ARG A 105 -26.41 -26.71 5.08
CA ARG A 105 -27.00 -27.74 4.23
C ARG A 105 -28.20 -28.40 4.93
N GLN A 106 -28.05 -28.80 6.19
CA GLN A 106 -29.14 -29.41 6.96
C GLN A 106 -30.33 -28.46 7.09
N ARG A 107 -30.09 -27.17 7.37
CA ARG A 107 -31.15 -26.15 7.42
C ARG A 107 -31.86 -25.95 6.09
N ARG A 108 -31.15 -25.98 4.96
CA ARG A 108 -31.78 -25.94 3.64
C ARG A 108 -32.67 -27.16 3.43
N LEU A 109 -32.17 -28.36 3.72
CA LEU A 109 -32.93 -29.61 3.58
C LEU A 109 -34.21 -29.59 4.43
N MET A 110 -34.12 -29.15 5.69
CA MET A 110 -35.28 -29.05 6.58
C MET A 110 -36.31 -28.03 6.06
N ARG A 111 -35.86 -26.89 5.52
CA ARG A 111 -36.75 -25.90 4.89
C ARG A 111 -37.42 -26.44 3.63
N ASP A 112 -36.69 -27.17 2.81
CA ASP A 112 -37.22 -27.78 1.59
C ASP A 112 -38.27 -28.86 1.92
N LEU A 113 -37.96 -29.75 2.87
CA LEU A 113 -38.90 -30.74 3.37
C LEU A 113 -40.16 -30.08 3.95
N GLN A 114 -40.00 -29.02 4.76
CA GLN A 114 -41.14 -28.29 5.31
C GLN A 114 -41.99 -27.63 4.22
N ARG A 115 -41.36 -27.08 3.17
CA ARG A 115 -42.07 -26.50 2.03
C ARG A 115 -42.86 -27.57 1.27
N ASP A 116 -42.28 -28.74 1.05
CA ASP A 116 -42.92 -29.85 0.34
C ASP A 116 -44.11 -30.38 1.16
N LEU A 117 -43.96 -30.51 2.48
CA LEU A 117 -45.05 -30.86 3.40
C LEU A 117 -46.13 -29.78 3.53
N GLN A 118 -45.85 -28.52 3.17
CA GLN A 118 -46.84 -27.44 3.15
C GLN A 118 -47.66 -27.39 1.84
N ARG A 119 -47.26 -28.09 0.77
CA ARG A 119 -47.98 -28.17 -0.52
C ARG A 119 -49.04 -29.29 -0.53
N CYS A 120 -49.90 -29.32 0.47
CA CYS A 120 -50.96 -30.33 0.50
C CYS A 120 -52.14 -29.95 -0.38
N ARG A 121 -52.65 -30.93 -1.13
CA ARG A 121 -53.87 -30.76 -1.93
C ARG A 121 -55.12 -31.03 -1.08
N PRO A 122 -56.26 -30.38 -1.38
CA PRO A 122 -57.51 -30.66 -0.67
C PRO A 122 -57.87 -32.15 -0.76
N GLY A 123 -58.02 -32.82 0.38
CA GLY A 123 -58.47 -34.23 0.47
C GLY A 123 -57.38 -35.28 0.78
N GLU A 124 -56.10 -34.90 0.86
CA GLU A 124 -55.01 -35.83 1.20
C GLU A 124 -55.01 -36.18 2.70
N ARG A 125 -55.14 -37.47 3.02
CA ARG A 125 -55.05 -37.98 4.41
C ARG A 125 -53.56 -38.12 4.78
N HIS A 126 -53.19 -37.63 5.97
CA HIS A 126 -51.82 -37.54 6.53
C HIS A 126 -50.94 -36.39 6.03
N CYS A 127 -51.51 -35.36 5.42
CA CYS A 127 -50.82 -34.08 5.34
C CYS A 127 -50.70 -33.46 6.75
N THR A 128 -49.50 -33.49 7.32
CA THR A 128 -49.20 -32.74 8.55
C THR A 128 -48.83 -31.31 8.16
N ARG A 129 -49.79 -30.39 8.25
CA ARG A 129 -49.50 -28.95 8.15
C ARG A 129 -48.70 -28.55 9.38
N PHE A 130 -47.37 -28.58 9.29
CA PHE A 130 -46.51 -28.11 10.38
C PHE A 130 -46.89 -26.66 10.72
N PRO A 131 -47.21 -26.34 11.98
CA PRO A 131 -47.54 -24.98 12.39
C PRO A 131 -46.41 -24.05 11.97
N ARG A 132 -46.72 -22.91 11.34
CA ARG A 132 -45.75 -21.82 11.19
C ARG A 132 -45.38 -21.40 12.61
N HIS A 133 -44.20 -21.81 13.07
CA HIS A 133 -43.65 -21.36 14.34
C HIS A 133 -43.58 -19.84 14.29
N THR A 134 -44.51 -19.19 14.99
CA THR A 134 -44.57 -17.75 15.14
C THR A 134 -43.56 -17.40 16.21
N GLY A 135 -42.42 -16.88 15.76
CA GLY A 135 -41.42 -16.10 16.49
C GLY A 135 -41.31 -16.32 18.00
N LEU A 136 -40.33 -17.13 18.40
CA LEU A 136 -39.50 -16.79 19.55
C LEU A 136 -38.10 -16.50 19.01
N GLY A 137 -37.74 -15.22 19.08
CA GLY A 137 -36.56 -14.65 18.45
C GLY A 137 -35.26 -15.16 19.05
N TYR A 138 -34.85 -16.36 18.67
CA TYR A 138 -33.45 -16.76 18.80
C TYR A 138 -32.65 -16.03 17.72
N SER A 139 -32.23 -14.83 18.10
CA SER A 139 -31.07 -14.08 17.63
C SER A 139 -30.31 -14.78 16.49
N ASP A 140 -30.47 -14.25 15.28
CA ASP A 140 -29.87 -14.68 13.99
C ASP A 140 -28.32 -14.58 14.00
N TYR A 141 -27.73 -14.11 15.10
CA TYR A 141 -26.30 -13.78 15.27
C TYR A 141 -25.36 -14.99 15.37
N TYR A 142 -25.88 -16.22 15.29
CA TYR A 142 -25.07 -17.45 15.27
C TYR A 142 -25.00 -18.10 13.87
N TRP A 143 -25.59 -17.48 12.84
CA TRP A 143 -25.59 -18.02 11.47
C TRP A 143 -24.59 -17.35 10.53
N ASP A 144 -23.80 -16.40 11.04
CA ASP A 144 -22.78 -15.75 10.26
C ASP A 144 -21.70 -16.76 9.86
N ARG A 145 -21.28 -16.65 8.60
CA ARG A 145 -20.17 -17.45 8.09
C ARG A 145 -18.92 -17.11 8.90
N PRO A 146 -18.11 -18.10 9.33
CA PRO A 146 -16.88 -17.83 10.07
C PRO A 146 -15.99 -16.82 9.33
N ASP A 147 -15.37 -15.92 10.08
CA ASP A 147 -14.44 -14.93 9.55
C ASP A 147 -13.07 -15.55 9.26
N SER A 148 -12.51 -15.21 8.11
CA SER A 148 -11.17 -15.67 7.74
C SER A 148 -10.10 -14.92 8.57
N PRO A 149 -9.05 -15.61 9.05
CA PRO A 149 -7.90 -14.99 9.72
C PRO A 149 -7.14 -13.96 8.86
N GLY A 150 -7.45 -13.85 7.57
CA GLY A 150 -6.81 -12.92 6.64
C GLY A 150 -5.59 -13.53 5.94
N PRO A 151 -4.84 -12.71 5.19
CA PRO A 151 -3.68 -13.18 4.44
C PRO A 151 -2.53 -13.60 5.37
N ALA A 152 -1.73 -14.57 4.91
CA ALA A 152 -0.56 -15.03 5.64
C ALA A 152 0.45 -13.89 5.91
N PRO A 153 1.12 -13.91 7.07
CA PRO A 153 2.23 -13.01 7.36
C PRO A 153 3.29 -13.02 6.25
N LYS A 154 3.67 -11.83 5.77
CA LYS A 154 4.69 -11.71 4.73
C LYS A 154 6.06 -12.03 5.31
N ARG A 155 6.79 -12.91 4.63
CA ARG A 155 8.17 -13.27 5.00
C ARG A 155 9.13 -12.09 4.73
N PRO A 156 9.87 -11.61 5.73
CA PRO A 156 10.94 -10.63 5.51
C PRO A 156 12.05 -11.20 4.63
N THR A 157 12.59 -10.40 3.72
CA THR A 157 13.74 -10.77 2.89
C THR A 157 14.87 -9.77 3.11
N LEU A 158 16.10 -10.21 2.81
CA LEU A 158 17.25 -9.30 2.90
C LEU A 158 17.04 -8.06 2.02
N GLU A 159 16.45 -8.24 0.84
CA GLU A 159 16.17 -7.16 -0.09
C GLU A 159 15.12 -6.19 0.46
N SER A 160 14.00 -6.69 1.00
CA SER A 160 12.94 -5.84 1.55
C SER A 160 13.44 -5.01 2.72
N GLU A 161 14.19 -5.64 3.64
CA GLU A 161 14.71 -4.97 4.83
C GLU A 161 15.83 -3.99 4.47
N THR A 162 16.69 -4.35 3.51
CA THR A 162 17.70 -3.42 3.00
C THR A 162 17.02 -2.19 2.39
N ALA A 163 15.99 -2.37 1.56
CA ALA A 163 15.27 -1.26 0.94
C ALA A 163 14.57 -0.37 1.99
N ARG A 164 13.97 -0.99 3.02
CA ARG A 164 13.35 -0.28 4.14
C ARG A 164 14.37 0.61 4.88
N ILE A 165 15.49 0.03 5.32
CA ILE A 165 16.54 0.75 6.06
C ILE A 165 17.17 1.85 5.19
N GLN A 166 17.38 1.58 3.89
CA GLN A 166 17.89 2.58 2.95
C GLN A 166 16.93 3.77 2.82
N ALA A 167 15.62 3.53 2.76
CA ALA A 167 14.63 4.60 2.64
C ALA A 167 14.54 5.46 3.91
N GLU A 168 14.76 4.87 5.08
CA GLU A 168 14.73 5.55 6.38
C GLU A 168 16.04 6.31 6.68
N THR A 169 17.19 5.73 6.32
CA THR A 169 18.50 6.18 6.82
C THR A 169 19.31 6.94 5.77
N CYS A 170 19.15 6.62 4.48
CA CYS A 170 20.06 7.16 3.47
C CYS A 170 19.54 8.47 2.86
N PRO A 171 20.41 9.51 2.78
CA PRO A 171 20.04 10.78 2.20
C PRO A 171 19.80 10.62 0.69
N LYS A 172 18.65 11.11 0.21
CA LYS A 172 18.31 11.16 -1.22
C LYS A 172 18.84 12.41 -1.92
N ASP A 173 19.00 13.50 -1.18
CA ASP A 173 19.55 14.76 -1.67
C ASP A 173 20.64 15.24 -0.73
N CYS A 174 21.81 15.55 -1.30
CA CYS A 174 22.97 16.07 -0.60
C CYS A 174 23.05 17.60 -0.62
N GLY A 175 22.08 18.28 -1.27
CA GLY A 175 22.00 19.74 -1.33
C GLY A 175 23.02 20.40 -2.27
N CYS A 176 23.81 19.62 -3.03
CA CYS A 176 24.86 20.15 -3.90
C CYS A 176 24.33 21.12 -4.96
N GLU A 177 23.13 20.87 -5.49
CA GLU A 177 22.52 21.77 -6.47
C GLU A 177 22.07 23.09 -5.83
N GLN A 178 21.64 23.07 -4.56
CA GLN A 178 21.26 24.29 -3.83
C GLN A 178 22.49 25.15 -3.51
N THR A 179 23.57 24.53 -3.04
CA THR A 179 24.83 25.25 -2.76
C THR A 179 25.43 25.82 -4.04
N TYR A 180 25.35 25.09 -5.15
CA TYR A 180 25.78 25.60 -6.45
C TYR A 180 24.97 26.82 -6.91
N ARG A 181 23.63 26.78 -6.79
CA ARG A 181 22.78 27.94 -7.14
C ARG A 181 23.13 29.19 -6.33
N GLN A 182 23.37 29.03 -5.04
CA GLN A 182 23.81 30.13 -4.16
C GLN A 182 25.17 30.69 -4.60
N CYS A 183 26.13 29.81 -4.91
CA CYS A 183 27.44 30.19 -5.43
C CYS A 183 27.31 30.96 -6.76
N TYR A 184 26.51 30.44 -7.69
CA TYR A 184 26.28 31.03 -9.01
C TYR A 184 25.71 32.46 -8.91
N GLY A 185 24.72 32.66 -8.03
CA GLY A 185 24.16 33.98 -7.72
C GLY A 185 25.18 34.93 -7.10
N SER A 186 26.00 34.44 -6.17
CA SER A 186 27.04 35.25 -5.51
C SER A 186 28.16 35.72 -6.45
N CYS A 187 28.44 34.95 -7.51
CA CYS A 187 29.40 35.30 -8.56
C CYS A 187 28.84 36.32 -9.58
N GLY A 188 27.61 36.80 -9.38
CA GLY A 188 26.92 37.75 -10.26
C GLY A 188 26.17 37.09 -11.43
N GLY A 189 26.03 35.77 -11.45
CA GLY A 189 25.18 35.07 -12.41
C GLY A 189 23.70 35.16 -12.01
N ASN A 190 22.79 35.09 -12.98
CA ASN A 190 21.36 35.05 -12.71
C ASN A 190 20.85 33.60 -12.73
N VAL A 191 19.96 33.27 -11.78
CA VAL A 191 19.40 31.93 -11.58
C VAL A 191 17.88 32.04 -11.57
N GLU A 192 17.24 31.63 -12.66
CA GLU A 192 15.79 31.75 -12.84
C GLU A 192 15.11 30.39 -12.62
N PRO A 193 14.23 30.26 -11.61
CA PRO A 193 13.43 29.06 -11.43
C PRO A 193 12.33 29.00 -12.48
N TYR A 194 12.10 27.82 -13.05
CA TYR A 194 10.96 27.56 -13.94
C TYR A 194 10.36 26.20 -13.61
N GLN A 195 9.06 26.06 -13.81
CA GLN A 195 8.35 24.81 -13.54
C GLN A 195 8.22 23.99 -14.81
N VAL A 196 8.61 22.72 -14.73
CA VAL A 196 8.41 21.74 -15.80
C VAL A 196 7.42 20.72 -15.31
N CYS A 197 6.37 20.47 -16.09
CA CYS A 197 5.48 19.37 -15.78
C CYS A 197 6.17 18.05 -16.13
N VAL A 198 6.23 17.14 -15.15
CA VAL A 198 6.88 15.83 -15.28
C VAL A 198 5.89 14.68 -15.39
N LYS A 199 4.65 14.84 -14.88
CA LYS A 199 3.57 13.83 -15.01
C LYS A 199 2.22 14.52 -15.16
N ASN A 200 1.30 13.87 -15.87
CA ASN A 200 -0.10 14.32 -16.04
C ASN A 200 -0.20 15.72 -16.67
N CYS A 201 0.66 16.00 -17.65
CA CYS A 201 0.84 17.34 -18.23
C CYS A 201 -0.13 17.67 -19.36
N GLY A 202 -0.89 16.68 -19.83
CA GLY A 202 -1.96 16.85 -20.80
C GLY A 202 -3.29 16.63 -20.09
N GLY A 203 -3.87 17.72 -19.59
CA GLY A 203 -5.29 17.85 -19.33
C GLY A 203 -5.89 18.79 -20.35
#